data_AF-A0A1H4G881-F1
#
_entry.id   AF-A0A1H4G881-F1
#
_cell.length_a   1.000
_cell.length_b   1.000
_cell.length_c   1.000
_cell.angle_alpha   90.00
_cell.angle_beta   90.00
_cell.angle_gamma   90.00
#
_symmetry.space_group_name_H-M   'P 1'
#
loop_
_entity.id
_entity.type
_entity.pdbx_description
1 polymer ?
#
loop_
_entity_poly.entity_id
_entity_poly.type
_entity_poly.pdbx_seq_one_letter_code
_entity_poly.pdbx_strand_id
1 'polypeptide(L)'
;MMKNLKIALIFFYAVFSGCKKDTSSSTSIVDHVVTATGQTTTGKKGVCFNTGNKNGTWYGNVINLKSHWFYTWGPDIPFDLAPRNCEFVPMFWGKGTVSSANVAYVKQLKALGRAKFVLGFNEPDLADQSNMSVADALASWPKLESVGLPLGSPATAWPTRKWMYDFMDQAIAQKKRVDFICVHMYVGTDDAAFVQVLKDLHDKYHKPIWITEFATAANDAATMAQNPYTPGMVLKFMQRLLPKLEALDYVQRYSWFSGDPKSARLWSSALVDASGNLTALGKWYAAYKPNTAIKK
;
A
#
# COMPACT_ATOMS: atom_id res chain seq x y z
N MET A 1 56.41 -24.80 22.08
CA MET A 1 55.43 -24.98 20.97
C MET A 1 54.25 -24.06 21.26
N MET A 2 54.20 -22.87 20.63
CA MET A 2 53.33 -22.55 19.49
C MET A 2 51.84 -22.70 19.84
N LYS A 3 50.94 -21.72 19.69
CA LYS A 3 50.94 -20.45 18.96
C LYS A 3 49.75 -19.61 19.47
N ASN A 4 49.94 -18.29 19.52
CA ASN A 4 48.87 -17.29 19.64
C ASN A 4 47.86 -17.44 18.50
N LEU A 5 46.57 -17.56 18.81
CA LEU A 5 45.49 -17.42 17.82
C LEU A 5 44.75 -16.11 18.07
N LYS A 6 45.05 -15.11 17.23
CA LYS A 6 44.30 -13.86 17.15
C LYS A 6 42.91 -14.17 16.61
N ILE A 7 41.88 -13.88 17.39
CA ILE A 7 40.48 -13.91 16.93
C ILE A 7 40.29 -12.69 16.03
N ALA A 8 40.19 -12.93 14.72
CA ALA A 8 39.78 -11.93 13.76
C ALA A 8 38.25 -11.80 13.82
N LEU A 9 37.76 -10.63 14.22
CA LEU A 9 36.35 -10.26 14.14
C LEU A 9 36.02 -9.99 12.66
N ILE A 10 35.46 -10.98 11.97
CA ILE A 10 34.95 -10.80 10.60
C ILE A 10 33.52 -10.29 10.71
N PHE A 11 33.34 -8.97 10.50
CA PHE A 11 32.04 -8.38 10.23
C PHE A 11 31.54 -8.88 8.88
N PHE A 12 30.63 -9.87 8.89
CA PHE A 12 29.90 -10.27 7.69
C PHE A 12 28.78 -9.26 7.44
N TYR A 13 29.02 -8.32 6.54
CA TYR A 13 27.97 -7.52 5.93
C TYR A 13 27.11 -8.43 5.05
N ALA A 14 25.94 -8.83 5.53
CA ALA A 14 24.92 -9.45 4.71
C ALA A 14 24.21 -8.37 3.88
N VAL A 15 24.55 -8.32 2.60
CA VAL A 15 23.86 -7.48 1.60
C VAL A 15 22.46 -8.06 1.39
N PHE A 16 21.45 -7.47 2.03
CA PHE A 16 20.06 -7.74 1.69
C PHE A 16 19.77 -7.10 0.32
N SER A 17 19.51 -7.95 -0.69
CA SER A 17 18.91 -7.50 -1.96
C SER A 17 17.46 -7.10 -1.70
N GLY A 18 17.27 -5.84 -1.32
CA GLY A 18 15.97 -5.19 -1.38
C GLY A 18 15.51 -5.10 -2.84
N CYS A 19 14.25 -5.43 -3.10
CA CYS A 19 13.61 -5.13 -4.37
C CYS A 19 13.60 -3.61 -4.56
N LYS A 20 14.55 -3.08 -5.34
CA LYS A 20 14.51 -1.71 -5.83
C LYS A 20 13.26 -1.55 -6.70
N LYS A 21 12.37 -0.66 -6.27
CA LYS A 21 11.25 -0.14 -7.08
C LYS A 21 11.79 1.11 -7.77
N ASP A 22 12.23 0.96 -9.01
CA ASP A 22 12.79 2.08 -9.79
C ASP A 22 11.70 3.11 -10.14
N THR A 23 12.02 4.39 -10.01
CA THR A 23 11.17 5.52 -10.37
C THR A 23 11.37 5.89 -11.84
N SER A 24 10.29 5.94 -12.63
CA SER A 24 10.33 6.30 -14.05
C SER A 24 10.23 7.81 -14.28
N SER A 25 11.01 8.29 -15.25
CA SER A 25 11.05 9.67 -15.76
C SER A 25 9.88 9.98 -16.70
N SER A 26 9.44 11.24 -16.68
CA SER A 26 8.29 11.77 -17.42
C SER A 26 8.64 12.17 -18.87
N THR A 27 7.75 11.87 -19.81
CA THR A 27 7.67 12.52 -21.13
C THR A 27 6.24 12.99 -21.39
N SER A 28 6.15 14.14 -22.06
CA SER A 28 4.99 15.02 -22.28
C SER A 28 3.81 14.40 -23.04
N ILE A 29 2.57 14.70 -22.59
CA ILE A 29 1.31 14.22 -23.17
C ILE A 29 0.66 15.31 -24.03
N VAL A 30 0.14 14.92 -25.21
CA VAL A 30 -0.75 15.72 -26.07
C VAL A 30 -2.21 15.39 -25.75
N ASP A 31 -3.04 16.43 -25.67
CA ASP A 31 -4.44 16.41 -25.24
C ASP A 31 -5.39 15.57 -26.11
N HIS A 32 -6.14 14.69 -25.45
CA HIS A 32 -7.49 14.31 -25.89
C HIS A 32 -8.43 14.26 -24.69
N VAL A 33 -9.36 15.22 -24.64
CA VAL A 33 -10.42 15.29 -23.65
C VAL A 33 -11.48 14.22 -23.97
N VAL A 34 -11.49 13.15 -23.18
CA VAL A 34 -12.61 12.21 -23.10
C VAL A 34 -13.30 12.42 -21.76
N THR A 35 -14.52 12.95 -21.82
CA THR A 35 -15.41 13.15 -20.68
C THR A 35 -15.97 11.79 -20.25
N ALA A 36 -15.34 11.14 -19.28
CA ALA A 36 -15.83 9.90 -18.69
C ALA A 36 -16.54 10.19 -17.36
N THR A 37 -17.86 10.33 -17.41
CA THR A 37 -18.73 10.31 -16.22
C THR A 37 -18.88 8.87 -15.71
N GLY A 38 -17.90 8.39 -14.96
CA GLY A 38 -17.91 7.06 -14.34
C GLY A 38 -18.53 7.07 -12.94
N GLN A 39 -19.67 6.38 -12.77
CA GLN A 39 -20.22 5.97 -11.48
C GLN A 39 -19.14 5.34 -10.60
N THR A 40 -18.97 5.84 -9.37
CA THR A 40 -18.04 5.30 -8.39
C THR A 40 -18.51 3.94 -7.89
N THR A 41 -17.62 2.96 -8.01
CA THR A 41 -17.75 1.65 -7.39
C THR A 41 -17.50 1.80 -5.89
N THR A 42 -18.44 1.35 -5.07
CA THR A 42 -18.59 1.70 -3.64
C THR A 42 -17.95 0.71 -2.67
N GLY A 43 -17.20 -0.29 -3.17
CA GLY A 43 -16.67 -1.36 -2.32
C GLY A 43 -15.35 -1.00 -1.61
N LYS A 44 -15.15 -1.57 -0.41
CA LYS A 44 -13.93 -1.39 0.40
C LYS A 44 -12.70 -2.08 -0.20
N LYS A 45 -12.92 -3.17 -0.95
CA LYS A 45 -11.86 -4.03 -1.52
C LYS A 45 -11.02 -3.32 -2.60
N GLY A 46 -9.73 -3.20 -2.32
CA GLY A 46 -8.68 -2.63 -3.16
C GLY A 46 -7.55 -3.61 -3.46
N VAL A 47 -6.59 -3.19 -4.28
CA VAL A 47 -5.30 -3.86 -4.49
C VAL A 47 -4.20 -2.86 -4.80
N CYS A 48 -2.95 -3.25 -4.61
CA CYS A 48 -1.77 -2.45 -4.96
C CYS A 48 -0.81 -3.26 -5.84
N PHE A 49 -0.37 -2.68 -6.96
CA PHE A 49 0.59 -3.29 -7.88
C PHE A 49 1.56 -2.26 -8.43
N ASN A 50 2.84 -2.62 -8.52
CA ASN A 50 3.84 -1.76 -9.13
C ASN A 50 3.63 -1.74 -10.64
N THR A 51 3.79 -0.59 -11.30
CA THR A 51 3.59 -0.47 -12.74
C THR A 51 4.57 -1.34 -13.56
N GLY A 52 5.73 -1.67 -12.99
CA GLY A 52 6.71 -2.63 -13.50
C GLY A 52 6.54 -4.06 -13.00
N ASN A 53 5.37 -4.44 -12.47
CA ASN A 53 5.06 -5.79 -12.01
C ASN A 53 5.39 -6.84 -13.10
N LYS A 54 6.06 -7.92 -12.69
CA LYS A 54 6.52 -9.00 -13.60
C LYS A 54 5.63 -10.25 -13.59
N ASN A 55 4.78 -10.39 -12.59
CA ASN A 55 3.84 -11.51 -12.44
C ASN A 55 2.50 -11.12 -13.08
N GLY A 56 2.44 -11.15 -14.41
CA GLY A 56 1.36 -10.52 -15.18
C GLY A 56 1.50 -8.99 -15.28
N THR A 57 0.47 -8.29 -15.76
CA THR A 57 0.46 -6.82 -15.82
C THR A 57 -0.26 -6.23 -14.62
N TRP A 58 0.16 -5.04 -14.15
CA TRP A 58 -0.49 -4.38 -13.01
C TRP A 58 -1.99 -4.15 -13.25
N TYR A 59 -2.36 -3.66 -14.44
CA TYR A 59 -3.75 -3.38 -14.78
C TYR A 59 -4.56 -4.67 -14.98
N GLY A 60 -3.96 -5.71 -15.58
CA GLY A 60 -4.58 -7.01 -15.74
C GLY A 60 -4.87 -7.66 -14.39
N ASN A 61 -3.92 -7.57 -13.45
CA ASN A 61 -4.09 -8.07 -12.09
C ASN A 61 -5.20 -7.33 -11.34
N VAL A 62 -5.26 -5.99 -11.44
CA VAL A 62 -6.35 -5.19 -10.86
C VAL A 62 -7.72 -5.62 -11.40
N ILE A 63 -7.83 -5.83 -12.73
CA ILE A 63 -9.05 -6.31 -13.39
C ILE A 63 -9.42 -7.72 -12.91
N ASN A 64 -8.46 -8.65 -12.90
CA ASN A 64 -8.68 -10.05 -12.54
C ASN A 64 -9.07 -10.20 -11.07
N LEU A 65 -8.56 -9.34 -10.18
CA LEU A 65 -8.90 -9.31 -8.75
C LEU A 65 -10.21 -8.58 -8.45
N LYS A 66 -10.89 -8.06 -9.48
CA LYS A 66 -12.18 -7.39 -9.38
C LYS A 66 -12.19 -6.28 -8.33
N SER A 67 -11.15 -5.45 -8.37
CA SER A 67 -10.93 -4.39 -7.37
C SER A 67 -11.86 -3.20 -7.57
N HIS A 68 -12.27 -2.52 -6.49
CA HIS A 68 -13.02 -1.24 -6.58
C HIS A 68 -12.08 -0.05 -6.69
N TRP A 69 -10.89 -0.15 -6.12
CA TRP A 69 -9.85 0.88 -6.19
C TRP A 69 -8.46 0.26 -6.24
N PHE A 70 -7.45 1.03 -6.64
CA PHE A 70 -6.07 0.60 -6.65
C PHE A 70 -5.09 1.78 -6.51
N TYR A 71 -3.85 1.46 -6.15
CA TYR A 71 -2.74 2.41 -6.22
C TYR A 71 -1.43 1.70 -6.64
N THR A 72 -0.43 2.49 -7.02
CA THR A 72 0.82 2.01 -7.64
C THR A 72 2.09 2.59 -7.01
N TRP A 73 2.00 3.11 -5.79
CA TRP A 73 3.08 3.80 -5.06
C TRP A 73 3.63 5.06 -5.76
N GLY A 74 2.83 5.70 -6.61
CA GLY A 74 3.22 6.92 -7.31
C GLY A 74 2.07 7.90 -7.51
N PRO A 75 2.37 9.14 -7.91
CA PRO A 75 1.36 10.15 -8.21
C PRO A 75 0.70 9.92 -9.58
N ASP A 76 1.33 9.13 -10.44
CA ASP A 76 0.96 8.91 -11.83
C ASP A 76 0.93 7.44 -12.24
N ILE A 77 0.25 7.18 -13.35
CA ILE A 77 0.19 5.90 -14.05
C ILE A 77 0.05 6.16 -15.56
N PRO A 78 0.40 5.19 -16.42
CA PRO A 78 -0.02 5.18 -17.81
C PRO A 78 -1.54 5.01 -17.90
N PHE A 79 -2.29 6.11 -17.95
CA PHE A 79 -3.77 6.10 -17.86
C PHE A 79 -4.46 5.36 -18.99
N ASP A 80 -3.85 5.26 -20.18
CA ASP A 80 -4.40 4.49 -21.30
C ASP A 80 -4.45 2.98 -21.03
N LEU A 81 -3.69 2.50 -20.03
CA LEU A 81 -3.72 1.12 -19.56
C LEU A 81 -4.60 0.93 -18.32
N ALA A 82 -5.04 2.02 -17.68
CA ALA A 82 -5.72 1.97 -16.40
C ALA A 82 -7.09 1.28 -16.50
N PRO A 83 -7.45 0.39 -15.57
CA PRO A 83 -8.77 -0.21 -15.54
C PRO A 83 -9.86 0.84 -15.41
N ARG A 84 -10.93 0.71 -16.21
CA ARG A 84 -12.14 1.51 -16.07
C ARG A 84 -13.03 0.97 -14.96
N ASN A 85 -13.86 1.86 -14.39
CA ASN A 85 -14.73 1.58 -13.25
C ASN A 85 -13.96 1.09 -12.01
N CYS A 86 -12.68 1.44 -11.91
CA CYS A 86 -11.83 1.16 -10.76
C CYS A 86 -11.12 2.46 -10.38
N GLU A 87 -11.23 2.88 -9.13
CA GLU A 87 -10.69 4.17 -8.71
C GLU A 87 -9.17 4.10 -8.52
N PHE A 88 -8.42 4.92 -9.27
CA PHE A 88 -7.00 5.13 -8.99
C PHE A 88 -6.82 6.12 -7.84
N VAL A 89 -5.95 5.78 -6.89
CA VAL A 89 -5.57 6.66 -5.78
C VAL A 89 -4.09 7.02 -5.88
N PRO A 90 -3.73 8.28 -6.23
CA PRO A 90 -2.34 8.71 -6.29
C PRO A 90 -1.70 8.76 -4.91
N MET A 91 -0.39 8.52 -4.86
CA MET A 91 0.43 8.55 -3.65
C MET A 91 1.63 9.48 -3.82
N PHE A 92 1.88 10.31 -2.82
CA PHE A 92 3.18 10.98 -2.66
C PHE A 92 4.05 10.09 -1.78
N TRP A 93 4.79 9.16 -2.40
CA TRP A 93 5.51 8.08 -1.69
C TRP A 93 6.50 8.58 -0.64
N GLY A 94 7.19 9.70 -0.92
CA GLY A 94 8.18 10.29 -0.02
C GLY A 94 8.62 11.68 -0.48
N LYS A 95 9.63 12.27 0.18
CA LYS A 95 10.10 13.63 -0.09
C LYS A 95 10.38 13.91 -1.57
N GLY A 96 10.99 12.96 -2.27
CA GLY A 96 11.31 13.07 -3.71
C GLY A 96 10.08 13.18 -4.63
N THR A 97 8.92 12.69 -4.20
CA THR A 97 7.67 12.79 -4.97
C THR A 97 6.94 14.12 -4.76
N VAL A 98 7.31 14.92 -3.75
CA VAL A 98 6.67 16.19 -3.41
C VAL A 98 7.22 17.36 -4.25
N SER A 99 7.11 17.22 -5.58
CA SER A 99 7.50 18.24 -6.55
C SER A 99 6.29 19.08 -7.00
N SER A 100 6.52 20.31 -7.46
CA SER A 100 5.46 21.17 -8.02
C SER A 100 4.78 20.52 -9.22
N ALA A 101 5.55 19.76 -10.04
CA ALA A 101 5.02 19.02 -11.18
C ALA A 101 4.04 17.93 -10.75
N ASN A 102 4.41 17.10 -9.76
CA ASN A 102 3.53 16.05 -9.27
C ASN A 102 2.28 16.61 -8.58
N VAL A 103 2.42 17.71 -7.81
CA VAL A 103 1.26 18.39 -7.21
C VAL A 103 0.33 18.93 -8.29
N ALA A 104 0.85 19.57 -9.34
CA ALA A 104 0.05 20.06 -10.46
C ALA A 104 -0.63 18.91 -11.22
N TYR A 105 0.07 17.80 -11.43
CA TYR A 105 -0.48 16.62 -12.07
C TYR A 105 -1.64 16.01 -11.28
N VAL A 106 -1.49 15.81 -9.96
CA VAL A 106 -2.59 15.28 -9.13
C VAL A 106 -3.78 16.25 -9.09
N LYS A 107 -3.55 17.57 -9.14
CA LYS A 107 -4.63 18.56 -9.31
C LYS A 107 -5.34 18.42 -10.66
N GLN A 108 -4.61 18.13 -11.74
CA GLN A 108 -5.20 17.82 -13.04
C GLN A 108 -6.06 16.55 -12.98
N LEU A 109 -5.58 15.49 -12.32
CA LEU A 109 -6.38 14.27 -12.11
C LEU A 109 -7.67 14.56 -11.33
N LYS A 110 -7.60 15.40 -10.28
CA LYS A 110 -8.77 15.89 -9.57
C LYS A 110 -9.74 16.62 -10.50
N ALA A 111 -9.25 17.57 -11.30
CA ALA A 111 -10.08 18.37 -12.21
C ALA A 111 -10.79 17.49 -13.27
N LEU A 112 -10.13 16.42 -13.71
CA LEU A 112 -10.68 15.44 -14.65
C LEU A 112 -11.60 14.39 -13.97
N GLY A 113 -11.79 14.46 -12.65
CA GLY A 113 -12.54 13.46 -11.89
C GLY A 113 -11.86 12.08 -11.80
N ARG A 114 -10.58 12.00 -12.16
CA ARG A 114 -9.76 10.77 -12.18
C ARG A 114 -9.08 10.44 -10.85
N ALA A 115 -9.01 11.41 -9.93
CA ALA A 115 -8.55 11.20 -8.56
C ALA A 115 -9.53 11.82 -7.56
N LYS A 116 -9.84 11.08 -6.50
CA LYS A 116 -10.81 11.48 -5.45
C LYS A 116 -10.20 11.51 -4.05
N PHE A 117 -9.06 10.85 -3.87
CA PHE A 117 -8.31 10.77 -2.63
C PHE A 117 -6.81 10.83 -2.96
N VAL A 118 -5.98 11.11 -1.95
CA VAL A 118 -4.53 11.08 -2.05
C VAL A 118 -3.97 10.30 -0.87
N LEU A 119 -3.01 9.42 -1.13
CA LEU A 119 -2.23 8.74 -0.08
C LEU A 119 -0.97 9.55 0.24
N GLY A 120 -0.65 9.62 1.55
CA GLY A 120 0.57 10.23 2.06
C GLY A 120 1.81 9.34 1.89
N PHE A 121 2.84 9.63 2.69
CA PHE A 121 4.15 8.98 2.58
C PHE A 121 4.11 7.49 2.97
N ASN A 122 4.93 6.69 2.29
CA ASN A 122 5.04 5.25 2.47
C ASN A 122 6.20 4.90 3.40
N GLU A 123 5.89 4.32 4.55
CA GLU A 123 6.82 3.82 5.56
C GLU A 123 7.96 4.81 5.86
N PRO A 124 7.64 6.07 6.21
CA PRO A 124 8.65 7.10 6.48
C PRO A 124 9.56 6.76 7.66
N ASP A 125 9.13 5.84 8.52
CA ASP A 125 9.86 5.34 9.67
C ASP A 125 10.92 4.28 9.35
N LEU A 126 11.04 3.84 8.10
CA LEU A 126 12.05 2.88 7.65
C LEU A 126 13.10 3.52 6.74
N ALA A 127 14.37 3.18 6.99
CA ALA A 127 15.52 3.74 6.28
C ALA A 127 15.60 3.30 4.80
N ASP A 128 15.05 2.12 4.49
CA ASP A 128 14.98 1.53 3.15
C ASP A 128 13.68 1.85 2.40
N GLN A 129 12.83 2.70 2.99
CA GLN A 129 11.59 3.19 2.40
C GLN A 129 11.68 4.71 2.22
N SER A 130 10.61 5.47 2.49
CA SER A 130 10.65 6.92 2.23
C SER A 130 11.58 7.68 3.18
N ASN A 131 11.95 7.07 4.32
CA ASN A 131 12.99 7.55 5.25
C ASN A 131 12.88 9.06 5.54
N MET A 132 11.82 9.44 6.23
CA MET A 132 11.54 10.84 6.54
C MET A 132 11.43 11.03 8.04
N SER A 133 12.01 12.10 8.56
CA SER A 133 11.68 12.56 9.90
C SER A 133 10.23 13.06 9.96
N VAL A 134 9.63 13.06 11.15
CA VAL A 134 8.30 13.66 11.36
C VAL A 134 8.31 15.14 10.96
N ALA A 135 9.39 15.86 11.27
CA ALA A 135 9.56 17.27 10.90
C ALA A 135 9.57 17.48 9.38
N ASP A 136 10.31 16.65 8.63
CA ASP A 136 10.33 16.71 7.15
C ASP A 136 8.94 16.41 6.55
N ALA A 137 8.23 15.43 7.11
CA ALA A 137 6.87 15.10 6.68
C ALA A 137 5.90 16.26 6.91
N LEU A 138 5.92 16.86 8.11
CA LEU A 138 5.07 18.01 8.46
C LEU A 138 5.41 19.26 7.66
N ALA A 139 6.69 19.49 7.35
CA ALA A 139 7.14 20.59 6.50
C ALA A 139 6.69 20.43 5.04
N SER A 140 6.62 19.19 4.56
CA SER A 140 6.15 18.87 3.20
C SER A 140 4.62 18.84 3.09
N TRP A 141 3.93 18.61 4.20
CA TRP A 141 2.47 18.39 4.26
C TRP A 141 1.62 19.47 3.58
N PRO A 142 1.88 20.78 3.72
CA PRO A 142 1.07 21.82 3.08
C PRO A 142 0.99 21.69 1.55
N LYS A 143 2.03 21.13 0.90
CA LYS A 143 2.00 20.87 -0.54
C LYS A 143 0.98 19.79 -0.91
N LEU A 144 0.88 18.73 -0.11
CA LEU A 144 -0.12 17.67 -0.29
C LEU A 144 -1.52 18.21 0.02
N GLU A 145 -1.68 18.97 1.10
CA GLU A 145 -2.96 19.62 1.44
C GLU A 145 -3.46 20.52 0.29
N SER A 146 -2.55 21.20 -0.40
CA SER A 146 -2.86 22.11 -1.51
C SER A 146 -3.55 21.43 -2.70
N VAL A 147 -3.44 20.09 -2.84
CA VAL A 147 -4.19 19.33 -3.86
C VAL A 147 -5.71 19.46 -3.64
N GLY A 148 -6.13 19.59 -2.38
CA GLY A 148 -7.53 19.78 -2.01
C GLY A 148 -8.41 18.55 -2.28
N LEU A 149 -7.82 17.34 -2.27
CA LEU A 149 -8.54 16.07 -2.14
C LEU A 149 -8.44 15.59 -0.68
N PRO A 150 -9.38 14.75 -0.19
CA PRO A 150 -9.18 13.96 1.02
C PRO A 150 -7.80 13.31 1.04
N LEU A 151 -7.06 13.56 2.12
CA LEU A 151 -5.65 13.23 2.27
C LEU A 151 -5.44 12.24 3.42
N GLY A 152 -4.92 11.06 3.08
CA GLY A 152 -4.56 10.03 4.04
C GLY A 152 -3.26 10.36 4.75
N SER A 153 -3.14 9.96 6.02
CA SER A 153 -1.89 10.03 6.76
C SER A 153 -0.76 9.30 6.00
N PRO A 154 0.50 9.56 6.35
CA PRO A 154 1.57 8.60 6.07
C PRO A 154 1.21 7.22 6.63
N ALA A 155 1.65 6.15 5.98
CA ALA A 155 1.50 4.79 6.48
C ALA A 155 2.86 4.31 7.01
N THR A 156 3.01 4.20 8.33
CA THR A 156 4.22 3.61 8.92
C THR A 156 4.24 2.09 8.74
N ALA A 157 5.41 1.46 8.84
CA ALA A 157 5.55 0.01 8.70
C ALA A 157 4.75 -0.80 9.75
N TRP A 158 4.33 -0.13 10.82
CA TRP A 158 3.29 -0.61 11.73
C TRP A 158 2.52 0.58 12.32
N PRO A 159 1.18 0.49 12.54
CA PRO A 159 0.34 1.67 12.80
C PRO A 159 0.60 2.35 14.14
N THR A 160 1.13 1.61 15.12
CA THR A 160 1.35 2.10 16.49
C THR A 160 2.82 2.50 16.75
N ARG A 161 3.63 2.66 15.70
CA ARG A 161 5.01 3.16 15.85
C ARG A 161 5.00 4.60 16.33
N LYS A 162 6.02 4.95 17.13
CA LYS A 162 6.19 6.31 17.69
C LYS A 162 6.10 7.39 16.61
N TRP A 163 6.69 7.15 15.45
CA TRP A 163 6.64 8.06 14.30
C TRP A 163 5.20 8.45 13.92
N MET A 164 4.28 7.48 13.83
CA MET A 164 2.87 7.73 13.48
C MET A 164 2.20 8.61 14.52
N TYR A 165 2.37 8.29 15.80
CA TYR A 165 1.78 9.07 16.88
C TYR A 165 2.35 10.50 16.92
N ASP A 166 3.67 10.65 16.84
CA ASP A 166 4.33 11.95 16.80
C ASP A 166 3.82 12.80 15.62
N PHE A 167 3.66 12.21 14.43
CA PHE A 167 3.13 12.90 13.25
C PHE A 167 1.68 13.32 13.44
N MET A 168 0.81 12.41 13.86
CA MET A 168 -0.63 12.69 14.01
C MET A 168 -0.88 13.74 15.09
N ASP A 169 -0.22 13.60 16.25
CA ASP A 169 -0.38 14.51 17.38
C ASP A 169 0.13 15.93 17.02
N GLN A 170 1.28 16.03 16.32
CA GLN A 170 1.79 17.32 15.85
C GLN A 170 0.98 17.90 14.68
N ALA A 171 0.46 17.08 13.78
CA ALA A 171 -0.42 17.54 12.70
C ALA A 171 -1.69 18.18 13.28
N ILE A 172 -2.30 17.55 14.29
CA ILE A 172 -3.44 18.11 15.03
C ILE A 172 -3.07 19.45 15.69
N ALA A 173 -1.95 19.49 16.43
CA ALA A 173 -1.48 20.71 17.09
C ALA A 173 -1.22 21.86 16.10
N GLN A 174 -0.71 21.54 14.91
CA GLN A 174 -0.44 22.49 13.83
C GLN A 174 -1.66 22.75 12.92
N LYS A 175 -2.84 22.21 13.25
CA LYS A 175 -4.08 22.33 12.47
C LYS A 175 -3.94 21.87 11.01
N LYS A 176 -3.06 20.90 10.75
CA LYS A 176 -2.91 20.25 9.46
C LYS A 176 -4.05 19.26 9.23
N ARG A 177 -4.57 19.22 8.02
CA ARG A 177 -5.62 18.31 7.61
C ARG A 177 -5.07 16.91 7.37
N VAL A 178 -5.66 15.95 8.07
CA VAL A 178 -5.51 14.50 7.85
C VAL A 178 -6.92 13.92 7.89
N ASP A 179 -7.43 13.44 6.76
CA ASP A 179 -8.84 13.06 6.64
C ASP A 179 -9.09 11.59 6.99
N PHE A 180 -8.10 10.74 6.75
CA PHE A 180 -8.14 9.31 7.11
C PHE A 180 -6.74 8.81 7.45
N ILE A 181 -6.66 7.68 8.16
CA ILE A 181 -5.39 7.07 8.59
C ILE A 181 -5.06 5.89 7.68
N CYS A 182 -3.88 5.90 7.08
CA CYS A 182 -3.36 4.80 6.29
C CYS A 182 -2.57 3.84 7.19
N VAL A 183 -2.82 2.53 7.06
CA VAL A 183 -2.16 1.51 7.89
C VAL A 183 -1.55 0.40 7.06
N HIS A 184 -0.33 0.02 7.42
CA HIS A 184 0.33 -1.20 6.94
C HIS A 184 0.37 -2.24 8.07
N MET A 185 -0.05 -3.47 7.77
CA MET A 185 -0.08 -4.55 8.76
C MET A 185 0.32 -5.88 8.13
N TYR A 186 1.58 -6.25 8.33
CA TYR A 186 2.12 -7.56 7.96
C TYR A 186 2.19 -8.46 9.19
N VAL A 187 1.22 -9.37 9.31
CA VAL A 187 0.96 -10.12 10.56
C VAL A 187 1.11 -11.64 10.35
N GLY A 188 0.93 -12.41 11.42
CA GLY A 188 0.68 -13.85 11.30
C GLY A 188 -0.74 -14.14 10.80
N THR A 189 -1.50 -14.90 11.60
CA THR A 189 -2.89 -15.28 11.26
C THR A 189 -3.90 -14.93 12.35
N ASP A 190 -3.55 -14.02 13.26
CA ASP A 190 -4.42 -13.55 14.34
C ASP A 190 -5.27 -12.36 13.87
N ASP A 191 -6.51 -12.66 13.48
CA ASP A 191 -7.49 -11.67 13.02
C ASP A 191 -8.13 -10.88 14.18
N ALA A 192 -8.08 -11.38 15.43
CA ALA A 192 -8.56 -10.63 16.59
C ALA A 192 -7.59 -9.51 16.96
N ALA A 193 -6.29 -9.83 17.07
CA ALA A 193 -5.25 -8.83 17.31
C ALA A 193 -5.20 -7.79 16.18
N PHE A 194 -5.40 -8.21 14.93
CA PHE A 194 -5.48 -7.30 13.79
C PHE A 194 -6.58 -6.25 13.98
N VAL A 195 -7.80 -6.70 14.28
CA VAL A 195 -8.96 -5.80 14.48
C VAL A 195 -8.78 -4.91 15.70
N GLN A 196 -8.16 -5.42 16.78
CA GLN A 196 -7.89 -4.64 17.98
C GLN A 196 -7.00 -3.43 17.69
N VAL A 197 -5.92 -3.60 16.91
CA VAL A 197 -5.04 -2.49 16.51
C VAL A 197 -5.80 -1.40 15.77
N LEU A 198 -6.71 -1.78 14.86
CA LEU A 198 -7.53 -0.81 14.13
C LEU A 198 -8.49 -0.07 15.07
N LYS A 199 -9.10 -0.80 16.02
CA LYS A 199 -10.00 -0.22 17.02
C LYS A 199 -9.27 0.81 17.87
N ASP A 200 -8.11 0.46 18.42
CA ASP A 200 -7.33 1.36 19.28
C ASP A 200 -6.91 2.63 18.55
N LEU A 201 -6.51 2.50 17.28
CA LEU A 201 -6.13 3.64 16.44
C LEU A 201 -7.34 4.55 16.12
N HIS A 202 -8.49 3.95 15.81
CA HIS A 202 -9.73 4.68 15.60
C HIS A 202 -10.21 5.38 16.87
N ASP A 203 -10.15 4.72 18.03
CA ASP A 203 -10.57 5.29 19.30
C ASP A 203 -9.67 6.46 19.73
N LYS A 204 -8.37 6.42 19.39
CA LYS A 204 -7.44 7.52 19.69
C LYS A 204 -7.68 8.76 18.84
N TYR A 205 -7.92 8.58 17.53
CA TYR A 205 -7.91 9.70 16.57
C TYR A 205 -9.28 10.04 15.98
N HIS A 206 -10.28 9.18 16.15
CA HIS A 206 -11.64 9.32 15.61
C HIS A 206 -11.66 9.62 14.10
N LYS A 207 -10.78 8.96 13.34
CA LYS A 207 -10.67 9.11 11.88
C LYS A 207 -10.93 7.78 11.18
N PRO A 208 -11.55 7.80 9.99
CA PRO A 208 -11.63 6.61 9.16
C PRO A 208 -10.26 6.01 8.87
N ILE A 209 -10.21 4.70 8.66
CA ILE A 209 -9.01 3.92 8.42
C ILE A 209 -9.04 3.30 7.03
N TRP A 210 -7.92 3.43 6.33
CA TRP A 210 -7.61 2.71 5.09
C TRP A 210 -6.44 1.78 5.34
N ILE A 211 -6.66 0.48 5.15
CA ILE A 211 -5.61 -0.53 5.26
C ILE A 211 -4.94 -0.63 3.89
N THR A 212 -3.93 0.20 3.66
CA THR A 212 -3.30 0.35 2.33
C THR A 212 -2.41 -0.84 1.99
N GLU A 213 -1.84 -1.52 2.99
CA GLU A 213 -1.14 -2.78 2.80
C GLU A 213 -1.40 -3.74 3.97
N PHE A 214 -1.77 -4.98 3.66
CA PHE A 214 -1.76 -6.06 4.65
C PHE A 214 -1.57 -7.41 3.99
N ALA A 215 -0.89 -8.31 4.68
CA ALA A 215 -0.69 -9.69 4.27
C ALA A 215 -0.23 -10.52 5.48
N THR A 216 -0.34 -11.85 5.37
CA THR A 216 0.42 -12.72 6.28
C THR A 216 1.89 -12.70 5.88
N ALA A 217 2.79 -12.53 6.84
CA ALA A 217 4.23 -12.42 6.62
C ALA A 217 5.04 -13.17 7.67
N ALA A 218 6.06 -13.89 7.21
CA ALA A 218 7.05 -14.53 8.07
C ALA A 218 8.31 -13.64 8.15
N ASN A 219 8.32 -12.66 9.05
CA ASN A 219 9.37 -11.63 9.09
C ASN A 219 10.78 -12.20 9.29
N ASP A 220 10.92 -13.36 9.94
CA ASP A 220 12.21 -13.99 10.24
C ASP A 220 12.59 -15.11 9.25
N ALA A 221 11.77 -15.36 8.21
CA ALA A 221 12.05 -16.41 7.24
C ALA A 221 13.10 -15.96 6.20
N ALA A 222 14.26 -16.62 6.17
CA ALA A 222 15.30 -16.38 5.17
C ALA A 222 15.09 -17.19 3.87
N THR A 223 14.33 -18.28 3.93
CA THR A 223 13.95 -19.12 2.78
C THR A 223 12.45 -19.41 2.78
N MET A 224 11.88 -19.75 1.61
CA MET A 224 10.45 -20.11 1.52
C MET A 224 10.09 -21.32 2.40
N ALA A 225 11.01 -22.28 2.54
CA ALA A 225 10.82 -23.47 3.36
C ALA A 225 10.75 -23.17 4.86
N GLN A 226 11.34 -22.05 5.31
CA GLN A 226 11.26 -21.59 6.70
C GLN A 226 9.98 -20.80 7.01
N ASN A 227 9.17 -20.47 6.01
CA ASN A 227 7.93 -19.74 6.23
C ASN A 227 6.90 -20.69 6.91
N PRO A 228 6.46 -20.39 8.15
CA PRO A 228 5.53 -21.25 8.87
C PRO A 228 4.08 -21.13 8.33
N TYR A 229 3.81 -20.16 7.47
CA TYR A 229 2.47 -19.90 6.94
C TYR A 229 2.32 -20.53 5.57
N THR A 230 1.51 -21.59 5.50
CA THR A 230 1.12 -22.19 4.22
C THR A 230 0.04 -21.37 3.52
N PRO A 231 -0.09 -21.44 2.18
CA PRO A 231 -1.16 -20.76 1.46
C PRO A 231 -2.57 -21.07 2.01
N GLY A 232 -2.79 -22.29 2.50
CA GLY A 232 -4.06 -22.69 3.13
C GLY A 232 -4.32 -21.97 4.47
N MET A 233 -3.28 -21.75 5.29
CA MET A 233 -3.40 -20.96 6.53
C MET A 233 -3.72 -19.50 6.23
N VAL A 234 -3.04 -18.92 5.23
CA VAL A 234 -3.26 -17.54 4.79
C VAL A 234 -4.67 -17.36 4.23
N LEU A 235 -5.16 -18.31 3.43
CA LEU A 235 -6.54 -18.29 2.93
C LEU A 235 -7.57 -18.32 4.07
N LYS A 236 -7.39 -19.20 5.06
CA LYS A 236 -8.28 -19.26 6.24
C LYS A 236 -8.25 -17.96 7.04
N PHE A 237 -7.07 -17.34 7.18
CA PHE A 237 -6.95 -16.03 7.84
C PHE A 237 -7.72 -14.95 7.06
N MET A 238 -7.52 -14.85 5.75
CA MET A 238 -8.23 -13.90 4.90
C MET A 238 -9.76 -14.10 4.97
N GLN A 239 -10.22 -15.35 4.96
CA GLN A 239 -11.64 -15.73 5.08
C GLN A 239 -12.28 -15.30 6.40
N ARG A 240 -11.51 -15.24 7.50
CA ARG A 240 -11.99 -14.72 8.80
C ARG A 240 -11.87 -13.21 8.89
N LEU A 241 -10.78 -12.64 8.38
CA LEU A 241 -10.46 -11.22 8.54
C LEU A 241 -11.35 -10.33 7.66
N LEU A 242 -11.52 -10.62 6.36
CA LEU A 242 -12.24 -9.69 5.48
C LEU A 242 -13.71 -9.46 5.88
N PRO A 243 -14.48 -10.46 6.34
CA PRO A 243 -15.82 -10.22 6.88
C PRO A 243 -15.82 -9.25 8.06
N LYS A 244 -14.81 -9.31 8.95
CA LYS A 244 -14.66 -8.36 10.05
C LYS A 244 -14.38 -6.95 9.51
N LEU A 245 -13.43 -6.80 8.59
CA LEU A 245 -13.11 -5.49 7.98
C LEU A 245 -14.30 -4.87 7.24
N GLU A 246 -15.11 -5.68 6.57
CA GLU A 246 -16.35 -5.23 5.93
C GLU A 246 -17.37 -4.70 6.94
N ALA A 247 -17.49 -5.34 8.11
CA ALA A 247 -18.42 -4.95 9.17
C ALA A 247 -17.99 -3.73 10.01
N LEU A 248 -16.71 -3.33 9.96
CA LEU A 248 -16.22 -2.15 10.68
C LEU A 248 -16.51 -0.86 9.89
N ASP A 249 -17.41 -0.02 10.38
CA ASP A 249 -17.81 1.23 9.71
C ASP A 249 -16.66 2.23 9.54
N TYR A 250 -15.73 2.24 10.50
CA TYR A 250 -14.55 3.09 10.44
C TYR A 250 -13.46 2.56 9.49
N VAL A 251 -13.54 1.31 9.01
CA VAL A 251 -12.68 0.81 7.94
C VAL A 251 -13.36 1.11 6.62
N GLN A 252 -12.81 2.05 5.85
CA GLN A 252 -13.39 2.47 4.57
C GLN A 252 -12.81 1.72 3.38
N ARG A 253 -11.54 1.31 3.45
CA ARG A 253 -10.85 0.64 2.36
C ARG A 253 -9.79 -0.33 2.88
N TYR A 254 -9.54 -1.40 2.14
CA TYR A 254 -8.42 -2.31 2.41
C TYR A 254 -7.80 -2.82 1.10
N SER A 255 -6.49 -3.04 1.09
CA SER A 255 -5.75 -3.54 -0.07
C SER A 255 -4.79 -4.65 0.37
N TRP A 256 -5.09 -5.89 -0.01
CA TRP A 256 -4.20 -7.00 0.24
C TRP A 256 -2.91 -6.82 -0.55
N PHE A 257 -1.78 -6.92 0.12
CA PHE A 257 -0.47 -6.87 -0.51
C PHE A 257 -0.14 -8.23 -1.12
N SER A 258 -0.16 -8.33 -2.46
CA SER A 258 0.22 -9.57 -3.14
C SER A 258 1.72 -9.79 -3.00
N GLY A 259 2.11 -10.77 -2.18
CA GLY A 259 3.50 -11.18 -2.04
C GLY A 259 4.12 -11.64 -3.36
N ASP A 260 5.42 -11.43 -3.53
CA ASP A 260 6.17 -12.10 -4.59
C ASP A 260 6.12 -13.62 -4.32
N PRO A 261 5.68 -14.46 -5.28
CA PRO A 261 5.61 -15.92 -5.12
C PRO A 261 6.97 -16.58 -4.87
N LYS A 262 8.08 -15.85 -4.99
CA LYS A 262 9.45 -16.28 -4.66
C LYS A 262 9.99 -15.69 -3.36
N SER A 263 9.21 -14.87 -2.65
CA SER A 263 9.63 -14.24 -1.39
C SER A 263 9.63 -15.25 -0.24
N ALA A 264 10.77 -15.43 0.45
CA ALA A 264 10.81 -16.20 1.68
C ALA A 264 9.74 -15.76 2.70
N ARG A 265 9.58 -14.44 2.85
CA ARG A 265 8.67 -13.79 3.79
C ARG A 265 7.19 -13.85 3.38
N LEU A 266 6.89 -13.66 2.09
CA LEU A 266 5.53 -13.34 1.61
C LEU A 266 4.94 -14.31 0.58
N TRP A 267 5.65 -15.35 0.15
CA TRP A 267 5.18 -16.20 -0.96
C TRP A 267 3.78 -16.80 -0.74
N SER A 268 3.43 -17.15 0.50
CA SER A 268 2.13 -17.73 0.84
C SER A 268 0.97 -16.73 0.78
N SER A 269 1.29 -15.43 0.68
CA SER A 269 0.34 -14.32 0.51
C SER A 269 0.22 -13.83 -0.93
N ALA A 270 0.83 -14.52 -1.90
CA ALA A 270 0.72 -14.17 -3.31
C ALA A 270 -0.72 -14.35 -3.82
N LEU A 271 -1.32 -13.27 -4.36
CA LEU A 271 -2.60 -13.34 -5.08
C LEU A 271 -2.40 -13.83 -6.51
N VAL A 272 -1.21 -13.59 -7.07
CA VAL A 272 -0.85 -13.89 -8.46
C VAL A 272 0.44 -14.72 -8.46
N ASP A 273 0.47 -15.81 -9.20
CA ASP A 273 1.66 -16.66 -9.36
C ASP A 273 2.67 -16.05 -10.35
N ALA A 274 3.83 -16.70 -10.50
CA ALA A 274 4.90 -16.22 -11.37
C ALA A 274 4.53 -16.20 -12.86
N SER A 275 3.44 -16.86 -13.25
CA SER A 275 2.93 -16.90 -14.62
C SER A 275 1.80 -15.89 -14.85
N GLY A 276 1.43 -15.09 -13.84
CA GLY A 276 0.35 -14.11 -13.94
C GLY A 276 -1.05 -14.68 -13.70
N ASN A 277 -1.17 -15.94 -13.25
CA ASN A 277 -2.47 -16.53 -12.92
C ASN A 277 -2.83 -16.27 -11.46
N LEU A 278 -4.14 -16.17 -11.18
CA LEU A 278 -4.60 -16.08 -9.80
C LEU A 278 -4.32 -17.38 -9.04
N THR A 279 -3.69 -17.26 -7.87
CA THR A 279 -3.53 -18.36 -6.91
C THR A 279 -4.89 -18.74 -6.31
N ALA A 280 -4.98 -19.80 -5.49
CA ALA A 280 -6.19 -20.09 -4.73
C ALA A 280 -6.64 -18.91 -3.85
N LEU A 281 -5.67 -18.22 -3.24
CA LEU A 281 -5.89 -17.00 -2.46
C LEU A 281 -6.44 -15.87 -3.35
N GLY A 282 -5.80 -15.63 -4.50
CA GLY A 282 -6.23 -14.63 -5.48
C GLY A 282 -7.64 -14.88 -6.03
N LYS A 283 -7.98 -16.13 -6.35
CA LYS A 283 -9.33 -16.51 -6.82
C LYS A 283 -10.38 -16.22 -5.77
N TRP A 284 -10.11 -16.53 -4.51
CA TRP A 284 -11.03 -16.24 -3.42
C TRP A 284 -11.17 -14.73 -3.19
N TYR A 285 -10.06 -13.97 -3.16
CA TYR A 285 -10.08 -12.52 -3.02
C TYR A 285 -10.83 -11.83 -4.17
N ALA A 286 -10.67 -12.32 -5.39
CA ALA A 286 -11.42 -11.84 -6.55
C ALA A 286 -12.94 -12.05 -6.39
N ALA A 287 -13.35 -13.23 -5.92
CA ALA A 287 -14.75 -13.58 -5.73
C ALA A 287 -15.42 -12.93 -4.51
N TYR A 288 -14.66 -12.49 -3.51
CA TYR A 288 -15.20 -11.80 -2.33
C TYR A 288 -15.50 -10.33 -2.64
N LYS A 289 -16.76 -9.89 -2.50
CA LYS A 289 -17.22 -8.51 -2.77
C LYS A 289 -16.69 -7.93 -4.11
N PRO A 290 -16.88 -8.61 -5.25
CA PRO A 290 -16.27 -8.24 -6.53
C PRO A 290 -16.82 -6.92 -7.07
N ASN A 291 -15.95 -6.12 -7.68
CA ASN A 291 -16.38 -5.10 -8.62
C ASN A 291 -16.75 -5.79 -9.95
N THR A 292 -18.05 -5.97 -10.19
CA THR A 292 -18.55 -6.61 -11.43
C THR A 292 -18.52 -5.66 -12.63
N ALA A 293 -18.33 -4.36 -12.41
CA ALA A 293 -18.30 -3.34 -13.46
C ALA A 293 -16.88 -3.08 -14.00
N ILE A 294 -15.83 -3.56 -13.33
CA ILE A 294 -14.44 -3.35 -13.75
C ILE A 294 -14.16 -3.96 -15.11
N LYS A 295 -13.43 -3.22 -15.94
CA LYS A 295 -13.02 -3.63 -17.27
C LYS A 295 -11.76 -2.90 -17.70
N LYS A 296 -11.15 -3.38 -18.78
CA LYS A 296 -10.12 -2.62 -19.50
C LYS A 296 -10.72 -1.34 -20.07
#